data_AF-A0A8T5I575-F1
#
_entry.id   AF-A0A8T5I575-F1
#
_cell.length_a   1.000
_cell.length_b   1.000
_cell.length_c   1.000
_cell.angle_alpha   90.00
_cell.angle_beta   90.00
_cell.angle_gamma   90.00
#
_symmetry.space_group_name_H-M   'P 1'
#
loop_
_entity.id
_entity.type
_entity.pdbx_description
1 polymer ?
#
loop_
_entity_poly.entity_id
_entity_poly.type
_entity_poly.pdbx_seq_one_letter_code
_entity_poly.pdbx_strand_id
1 'polypeptide(L)'
;MEEENPDSELIFENVNMEPEPQSTPILVEQDAMSINNRGLDFTAGLSILKYGAVTILAMIPAILLIFIAMGIAYVIGEASGQPIILGLLLIIAGFVAVVGSIQIMVYPVSMALADGKADGLRMNYMATWKASAEMIIETIAVFGSILVLLLLGGVLTESVPVLGGLLLVIGFFGIILFQIGLVPYVVKKIAAQM
;
A
#
# COMPACT_ATOMS: atom_id res chain seq x y z
N MET A 1 -20.95 90.91 -22.03
CA MET A 1 -21.37 89.71 -21.28
C MET A 1 -22.04 88.81 -22.28
N GLU A 2 -21.70 87.53 -22.21
CA GLU A 2 -21.91 86.46 -23.19
C GLU A 2 -20.81 86.38 -24.25
N GLU A 3 -20.13 85.24 -24.18
CA GLU A 3 -18.79 84.91 -24.63
C GLU A 3 -18.82 84.31 -26.04
N GLU A 4 -17.86 84.70 -26.87
CA GLU A 4 -17.54 84.02 -28.13
C GLU A 4 -16.93 82.65 -27.82
N ASN A 5 -17.51 81.61 -28.42
CA ASN A 5 -16.91 80.29 -28.55
C ASN A 5 -16.14 80.20 -29.88
N PRO A 6 -14.80 80.09 -29.84
CA PRO A 6 -14.03 79.50 -30.93
C PRO A 6 -13.41 78.17 -30.50
N ASP A 7 -14.17 77.09 -30.62
CA ASP A 7 -13.70 75.71 -30.65
C ASP A 7 -12.75 75.51 -31.85
N SER A 8 -11.45 75.76 -31.67
CA SER A 8 -10.36 75.28 -32.53
C SER A 8 -8.98 75.62 -31.95
N GLU A 9 -8.61 75.03 -30.81
CA GLU A 9 -7.18 74.87 -30.46
C GLU A 9 -6.83 73.39 -30.41
N LEU A 10 -6.08 72.99 -31.44
CA LEU A 10 -5.40 71.71 -31.57
C LEU A 10 -4.38 71.56 -30.42
N ILE A 11 -4.79 70.94 -29.32
CA ILE A 11 -3.86 70.49 -28.28
C ILE A 11 -3.25 69.18 -28.77
N PHE A 12 -2.00 69.26 -29.20
CA PHE A 12 -1.15 68.11 -29.44
C PHE A 12 -0.86 67.42 -28.10
N GLU A 13 -1.65 66.40 -27.76
CA GLU A 13 -1.36 65.54 -26.61
C GLU A 13 -0.13 64.69 -26.94
N ASN A 14 0.97 64.96 -26.23
CA ASN A 14 2.24 64.27 -26.41
C ASN A 14 2.10 62.80 -25.95
N VAL A 15 2.09 61.89 -26.93
CA VAL A 15 2.17 60.45 -26.76
C VAL A 15 3.59 60.07 -26.30
N ASN A 16 3.78 59.94 -24.99
CA ASN A 16 4.69 59.03 -24.28
C ASN A 16 5.06 59.63 -22.93
N MET A 17 4.34 59.21 -21.90
CA MET A 17 4.93 59.13 -20.56
C MET A 17 4.76 57.68 -20.11
N GLU A 18 5.78 56.86 -20.39
CA GLU A 18 6.02 55.68 -19.56
C GLU A 18 6.14 56.17 -18.11
N PRO A 19 5.36 55.65 -17.15
CA PRO A 19 5.58 55.99 -15.76
C PRO A 19 6.99 55.52 -15.37
N GLU A 20 7.77 56.42 -14.76
CA GLU A 20 9.08 56.12 -14.21
C GLU A 20 9.03 54.81 -13.40
N PRO A 21 10.02 53.90 -13.54
CA PRO A 21 10.02 52.69 -12.74
C PRO A 21 10.18 53.08 -11.28
N GLN A 22 9.07 53.06 -10.54
CA GLN A 22 9.10 53.08 -9.09
C GLN A 22 9.98 51.91 -8.66
N SER A 23 11.17 52.21 -8.16
CA SER A 23 12.01 51.25 -7.48
C SER A 23 11.29 50.84 -6.20
N THR A 24 10.39 49.88 -6.30
CA THR A 24 10.04 49.08 -5.15
C THR A 24 11.35 48.48 -4.64
N PRO A 25 11.65 48.57 -3.34
CA PRO A 25 12.77 47.81 -2.80
C PRO A 25 12.52 46.36 -3.22
N ILE A 26 13.46 45.79 -3.96
CA ILE A 26 13.54 44.35 -4.16
C ILE A 26 13.66 43.80 -2.75
N LEU A 27 12.52 43.40 -2.17
CA LEU A 27 12.53 42.38 -1.16
C LEU A 27 13.14 41.19 -1.89
N VAL A 28 14.44 41.02 -1.70
CA VAL A 28 15.02 39.70 -1.78
C VAL A 28 14.16 38.91 -0.83
N GLU A 29 13.27 38.07 -1.38
CA GLU A 29 12.69 36.96 -0.67
C GLU A 29 13.89 36.13 -0.27
N GLN A 30 14.50 36.54 0.84
CA GLN A 30 15.47 35.76 1.54
C GLN A 30 14.66 34.54 1.90
N ASP A 31 14.91 33.46 1.16
CA ASP A 31 14.50 32.10 1.48
C ASP A 31 14.72 31.95 2.98
N ALA A 32 13.67 32.25 3.74
CA ALA A 32 13.56 31.84 5.11
C ALA A 32 13.36 30.35 4.96
N MET A 33 14.49 29.65 4.82
CA MET A 33 14.59 28.24 5.10
C MET A 33 13.89 28.09 6.45
N SER A 34 12.65 27.62 6.38
CA SER A 34 11.79 27.39 7.51
C SER A 34 12.41 26.25 8.29
N ILE A 35 13.39 26.60 9.13
CA ILE A 35 13.90 25.71 10.15
C ILE A 35 12.83 25.68 11.23
N ASN A 36 11.91 24.75 11.00
CA ASN A 36 11.44 23.82 12.00
C ASN A 36 10.57 24.39 13.13
N ASN A 37 9.26 24.31 12.92
CA ASN A 37 8.38 23.70 13.91
C ASN A 37 7.64 22.54 13.23
N ARG A 38 8.36 21.45 12.92
CA ARG A 38 7.74 20.12 12.90
C ARG A 38 7.32 19.80 14.33
N GLY A 39 6.28 20.48 14.83
CA GLY A 39 5.47 19.91 15.87
C GLY A 39 5.10 18.51 15.39
N LEU A 40 5.33 17.51 16.22
CA LEU A 40 4.88 16.14 15.99
C LEU A 40 3.56 16.20 15.22
N ASP A 41 3.55 15.74 13.97
CA ASP A 41 2.37 15.83 13.13
C ASP A 41 1.37 14.80 13.67
N PHE A 42 0.70 15.18 14.76
CA PHE A 42 -0.24 14.33 15.49
C PHE A 42 -1.40 13.95 14.57
N THR A 43 -1.68 14.75 13.54
CA THR A 43 -2.64 14.44 12.49
C THR A 43 -2.18 13.23 11.68
N ALA A 44 -0.93 13.25 11.21
CA ALA A 44 -0.32 12.09 10.54
C ALA A 44 -0.25 10.86 11.47
N GLY A 45 0.17 11.04 12.73
CA GLY A 45 0.22 9.96 13.73
C GLY A 45 -1.15 9.36 14.06
N LEU A 46 -2.19 10.18 14.15
CA LEU A 46 -3.56 9.74 14.41
C LEU A 46 -4.18 9.05 13.19
N SER A 47 -3.84 9.49 11.96
CA SER A 47 -4.25 8.82 10.73
C SER A 47 -3.65 7.41 10.63
N ILE A 48 -2.36 7.27 10.93
CA ILE A 48 -1.65 5.98 10.96
C ILE A 48 -2.29 5.04 11.98
N LEU A 49 -2.68 5.54 13.15
CA LEU A 49 -3.38 4.74 14.15
C LEU A 49 -4.78 4.30 13.69
N LYS A 50 -5.52 5.15 12.98
CA LYS A 50 -6.84 4.80 12.43
C LYS A 50 -6.73 3.67 11.41
N TYR A 51 -5.85 3.82 10.43
CA TYR A 51 -5.67 2.80 9.39
C TYR A 51 -4.98 1.54 9.92
N GLY A 52 -4.08 1.67 10.90
CA GLY A 52 -3.51 0.54 11.62
C GLY A 52 -4.58 -0.24 12.40
N ALA A 53 -5.47 0.44 13.11
CA ALA A 53 -6.59 -0.19 13.80
C ALA A 53 -7.57 -0.87 12.84
N VAL A 54 -7.91 -0.22 11.71
CA VAL A 54 -8.74 -0.81 10.65
C VAL A 54 -8.07 -2.04 10.05
N THR A 55 -6.75 -2.00 9.83
CA THR A 55 -5.99 -3.14 9.30
C THR A 55 -5.99 -4.31 10.29
N ILE A 56 -5.76 -4.06 11.58
CA ILE A 56 -5.82 -5.10 12.63
C ILE A 56 -7.22 -5.70 12.69
N LEU A 57 -8.27 -4.86 12.70
CA LEU A 57 -9.66 -5.33 12.69
C LEU A 57 -10.00 -6.13 11.44
N ALA A 58 -9.46 -5.77 10.28
CA ALA A 58 -9.63 -6.51 9.02
C ALA A 58 -8.77 -7.79 8.96
N MET A 59 -7.63 -7.84 9.65
CA MET A 59 -6.79 -9.04 9.75
C MET A 59 -7.45 -10.14 10.58
N ILE A 60 -8.26 -9.82 11.59
CA ILE A 60 -8.95 -10.84 12.41
C ILE A 60 -9.83 -11.77 11.56
N PRO A 61 -10.82 -11.28 10.78
CA PRO A 61 -11.62 -12.14 9.92
C PRO A 61 -10.79 -12.79 8.82
N ALA A 62 -9.75 -12.12 8.31
CA ALA A 62 -8.85 -12.69 7.30
C ALA A 62 -8.13 -13.93 7.83
N ILE A 63 -7.51 -13.82 9.01
CA ILE A 63 -6.80 -14.90 9.68
C ILE A 63 -7.77 -16.06 9.97
N LEU A 64 -8.98 -15.77 10.47
CA LEU A 64 -10.00 -16.80 10.68
C LEU A 64 -10.36 -17.54 9.38
N LEU A 65 -10.59 -16.81 8.29
CA LEU A 65 -10.88 -17.41 6.99
C LEU A 65 -9.71 -18.25 6.47
N ILE A 66 -8.47 -17.83 6.72
CA ILE A 66 -7.27 -18.60 6.36
C ILE A 66 -7.24 -19.92 7.13
N PHE A 67 -7.43 -19.89 8.45
CA PHE A 67 -7.47 -21.10 9.27
C PHE A 67 -8.61 -22.04 8.83
N ILE A 68 -9.80 -21.50 8.55
CA ILE A 68 -10.95 -22.28 8.08
C ILE A 68 -10.65 -22.89 6.71
N ALA A 69 -10.15 -22.12 5.74
CA ALA A 69 -9.85 -22.60 4.40
C ALA A 69 -8.77 -23.70 4.43
N MET A 70 -7.71 -23.50 5.22
CA MET A 70 -6.66 -24.51 5.41
C MET A 70 -7.19 -25.77 6.10
N GLY A 71 -8.05 -25.61 7.11
CA GLY A 71 -8.69 -26.75 7.78
C GLY A 71 -9.60 -27.55 6.86
N ILE A 72 -10.44 -26.88 6.06
CA ILE A 72 -11.30 -27.52 5.06
C ILE A 72 -10.45 -28.26 4.01
N ALA A 73 -9.41 -27.61 3.48
CA ALA A 73 -8.50 -28.22 2.52
C ALA A 73 -7.81 -29.47 3.09
N TYR A 74 -7.40 -29.42 4.36
CA TYR A 74 -6.81 -30.55 5.05
C TYR A 74 -7.81 -31.70 5.20
N VAL A 75 -9.03 -31.44 5.71
CA VAL A 75 -10.06 -32.47 5.92
C VAL A 75 -10.48 -33.13 4.61
N ILE A 76 -10.70 -32.34 3.54
CA ILE A 76 -11.04 -32.88 2.22
C ILE A 76 -9.88 -33.69 1.65
N GLY A 77 -8.65 -33.18 1.79
CA GLY A 77 -7.44 -33.86 1.33
C GLY A 77 -7.24 -35.20 2.01
N GLU A 78 -7.38 -35.24 3.34
CA GLU A 78 -7.28 -36.47 4.13
C GLU A 78 -8.40 -37.46 3.77
N ALA A 79 -9.64 -36.98 3.66
CA ALA A 79 -10.79 -37.82 3.29
C ALA A 79 -10.67 -38.42 1.89
N SER A 80 -9.86 -37.84 1.00
CA SER A 80 -9.62 -38.38 -0.34
C SER A 80 -8.76 -39.66 -0.33
N GLY A 81 -8.03 -39.93 0.76
CA GLY A 81 -7.08 -41.05 0.84
C GLY A 81 -5.94 -40.98 -0.17
N GLN A 82 -5.70 -39.80 -0.76
CA GLN A 82 -4.64 -39.58 -1.73
C GLN A 82 -3.71 -38.45 -1.26
N PRO A 83 -2.48 -38.76 -0.82
CA PRO A 83 -1.52 -37.78 -0.30
C PRO A 83 -1.21 -36.62 -1.25
N ILE A 84 -1.21 -36.92 -2.56
CA ILE A 84 -1.00 -35.91 -3.59
C ILE A 84 -2.15 -34.90 -3.65
N ILE A 85 -3.40 -35.35 -3.48
CA ILE A 85 -4.57 -34.46 -3.45
C ILE A 85 -4.51 -33.56 -2.22
N LEU A 86 -4.17 -34.12 -1.05
CA LEU A 86 -3.95 -33.34 0.16
C LEU A 86 -2.93 -32.22 -0.05
N GLY A 87 -1.75 -32.56 -0.57
CA GLY A 87 -0.69 -31.58 -0.82
C GLY A 87 -1.12 -30.47 -1.80
N LEU A 88 -1.82 -30.82 -2.88
CA LEU A 88 -2.34 -29.84 -3.85
C LEU A 88 -3.40 -28.92 -3.26
N LEU A 89 -4.33 -29.45 -2.46
CA LEU A 89 -5.35 -28.65 -1.79
C LEU A 89 -4.72 -27.67 -0.79
N LEU A 90 -3.70 -28.10 -0.05
CA LEU A 90 -2.95 -27.23 0.86
C LEU A 90 -2.17 -26.13 0.12
N ILE A 91 -1.61 -26.42 -1.06
CA ILE A 91 -1.02 -25.38 -1.91
C ILE A 91 -2.06 -24.34 -2.30
N ILE A 92 -3.22 -24.78 -2.82
CA ILE A 92 -4.27 -23.89 -3.30
C ILE A 92 -4.78 -23.01 -2.14
N ALA A 93 -5.07 -23.62 -0.99
CA ALA A 93 -5.51 -22.90 0.20
C ALA A 93 -4.45 -21.89 0.69
N GLY A 94 -3.18 -22.30 0.74
CA GLY A 94 -2.07 -21.42 1.11
C GLY A 94 -1.90 -20.25 0.15
N PHE A 95 -2.02 -20.50 -1.16
CA PHE A 95 -1.99 -19.46 -2.19
C PHE A 95 -3.09 -18.43 -2.00
N VAL A 96 -4.35 -18.88 -1.91
CA VAL A 96 -5.49 -17.98 -1.71
C VAL A 96 -5.36 -17.17 -0.42
N ALA A 97 -4.89 -17.81 0.66
CA ALA A 97 -4.68 -17.18 1.95
C ALA A 97 -3.69 -16.00 1.87
N VAL A 98 -2.54 -16.21 1.23
CA VAL A 98 -1.51 -15.17 1.08
C VAL A 98 -1.96 -14.05 0.14
N VAL A 99 -2.54 -14.39 -1.01
CA VAL A 99 -3.06 -13.38 -1.95
C VAL A 99 -4.11 -12.50 -1.25
N GLY A 100 -5.05 -13.10 -0.51
CA GLY A 100 -6.05 -12.38 0.26
C GLY A 100 -5.44 -11.49 1.33
N SER A 101 -4.42 -11.97 2.04
CA SER A 101 -3.74 -11.20 3.09
C SER A 101 -3.03 -9.98 2.52
N ILE A 102 -2.31 -10.13 1.40
CA ILE A 102 -1.66 -9.01 0.71
C ILE A 102 -2.71 -7.98 0.32
N GLN A 103 -3.84 -8.39 -0.28
CA GLN A 103 -4.91 -7.45 -0.64
C GLN A 103 -5.46 -6.64 0.55
N ILE A 104 -5.67 -7.32 1.68
CA ILE A 104 -6.21 -6.70 2.90
C ILE A 104 -5.21 -5.72 3.52
N MET A 105 -3.90 -5.91 3.30
CA MET A 105 -2.88 -4.96 3.75
C MET A 105 -2.68 -3.80 2.78
N VAL A 106 -2.67 -4.06 1.47
CA VAL A 106 -2.30 -3.05 0.47
C VAL A 106 -3.27 -1.88 0.44
N TYR A 107 -4.57 -2.17 0.52
CA TYR A 107 -5.60 -1.15 0.49
C TYR A 107 -5.50 -0.13 1.65
N PRO A 108 -5.58 -0.52 2.93
CA PRO A 108 -5.50 0.44 4.04
C PRO A 108 -4.14 1.12 4.15
N VAL A 109 -3.04 0.44 3.81
CA VAL A 109 -1.70 1.05 3.80
C VAL A 109 -1.61 2.15 2.74
N SER A 110 -2.17 1.94 1.54
CA SER A 110 -2.20 2.97 0.51
C SER A 110 -3.00 4.21 0.94
N MET A 111 -4.12 4.02 1.64
CA MET A 111 -4.94 5.11 2.16
C MET A 111 -4.23 5.86 3.29
N ALA A 112 -3.55 5.14 4.19
CA ALA A 112 -2.80 5.72 5.29
C ALA A 112 -1.67 6.63 4.83
N LEU A 113 -0.94 6.20 3.81
CA LEU A 113 0.17 6.97 3.28
C LEU A 113 -0.31 8.15 2.42
N ALA A 114 -1.41 8.00 1.67
CA ALA A 114 -2.01 9.09 0.90
C ALA A 114 -2.49 10.24 1.81
N ASP A 115 -3.10 9.92 2.95
CA ASP A 115 -3.51 10.91 3.95
C ASP A 115 -2.32 11.63 4.62
N GLY A 116 -1.12 11.05 4.56
CA GLY A 116 0.12 11.66 5.06
C GLY A 116 0.83 12.56 4.04
N LYS A 117 0.39 12.62 2.77
CA LYS A 117 0.99 13.44 1.71
C LYS A 117 0.14 14.68 1.42
N ALA A 118 0.81 15.79 1.14
CA ALA A 118 0.15 17.06 0.76
C ALA A 118 -0.68 16.94 -0.53
N ASP A 119 -0.26 16.06 -1.45
CA ASP A 119 -0.90 15.87 -2.74
C ASP A 119 -2.18 15.00 -2.67
N GLY A 120 -2.42 14.32 -1.54
CA GLY A 120 -3.61 13.50 -1.30
C GLY A 120 -3.84 12.36 -2.31
N LEU A 121 -2.83 12.02 -3.13
CA LEU A 121 -2.98 11.08 -4.24
C LEU A 121 -3.17 9.66 -3.71
N ARG A 122 -4.35 9.08 -3.96
CA ARG A 122 -4.72 7.73 -3.52
C ARG A 122 -4.59 6.72 -4.64
N MET A 123 -4.12 5.52 -4.32
CA MET A 123 -4.15 4.40 -5.26
C MET A 123 -5.61 4.02 -5.56
N ASN A 124 -5.94 3.91 -6.85
CA ASN A 124 -7.21 3.32 -7.27
C ASN A 124 -7.21 1.80 -6.99
N TYR A 125 -8.38 1.19 -6.86
CA TYR A 125 -8.57 -0.25 -6.58
C TYR A 125 -7.83 -1.16 -7.58
N MET A 126 -7.83 -0.83 -8.88
CA MET A 126 -7.08 -1.63 -9.86
C MET A 126 -5.56 -1.50 -9.67
N ALA A 127 -5.08 -0.36 -9.16
CA ALA A 127 -3.68 -0.17 -8.82
C ALA A 127 -3.28 -1.01 -7.60
N THR A 128 -4.16 -1.18 -6.61
CA THR A 128 -3.88 -2.06 -5.46
C THR A 128 -3.74 -3.51 -5.88
N TRP A 129 -4.55 -3.98 -6.84
CA TRP A 129 -4.37 -5.31 -7.43
C TRP A 129 -3.04 -5.49 -8.14
N LYS A 130 -2.64 -4.50 -8.95
CA LYS A 130 -1.35 -4.54 -9.64
C LYS A 130 -0.18 -4.56 -8.65
N ALA A 131 -0.20 -3.70 -7.63
CA ALA A 131 0.81 -3.66 -6.59
C ALA A 131 0.91 -4.99 -5.82
N SER A 132 -0.23 -5.58 -5.45
CA SER A 132 -0.26 -6.90 -4.81
C SER A 132 0.32 -8.00 -5.69
N ALA A 133 0.01 -8.00 -7.00
CA ALA A 133 0.55 -8.97 -7.93
C ALA A 133 2.08 -8.86 -8.04
N GLU A 134 2.62 -7.64 -8.14
CA GLU A 134 4.06 -7.39 -8.11
C GLU A 134 4.69 -7.89 -6.81
N MET A 135 4.05 -7.64 -5.66
CA MET A 135 4.50 -8.15 -4.37
C MET A 135 4.52 -9.68 -4.28
N ILE A 136 3.51 -10.36 -4.83
CA ILE A 136 3.46 -11.82 -4.89
C ILE A 136 4.60 -12.36 -5.76
N ILE A 137 4.86 -11.74 -6.91
CA ILE A 137 5.93 -12.14 -7.82
C ILE A 137 7.30 -11.96 -7.14
N GLU A 138 7.54 -10.83 -6.50
CA GLU A 138 8.80 -10.54 -5.81
C GLU A 138 9.05 -11.47 -4.60
N THR A 139 7.97 -11.96 -3.99
CA THR A 139 8.04 -12.87 -2.84
C THR A 139 7.88 -14.34 -3.21
N ILE A 140 7.74 -14.65 -4.51
CA ILE A 140 7.39 -16.00 -4.98
C ILE A 140 8.43 -17.06 -4.64
N ALA A 141 9.71 -16.70 -4.53
CA ALA A 141 10.75 -17.64 -4.17
C ALA A 141 10.57 -18.14 -2.73
N VAL A 142 10.36 -17.22 -1.79
CA VAL A 142 10.11 -17.55 -0.38
C VAL A 142 8.75 -18.23 -0.25
N PHE A 143 7.72 -17.62 -0.82
CA PHE A 143 6.37 -18.15 -0.71
C PHE A 143 6.22 -19.52 -1.38
N GLY A 144 6.75 -19.68 -2.59
CA GLY A 144 6.79 -20.93 -3.33
C GLY A 144 7.54 -22.02 -2.56
N SER A 145 8.63 -21.69 -1.87
CA SER A 145 9.33 -22.68 -1.03
C SER A 145 8.45 -23.21 0.11
N ILE A 146 7.64 -22.34 0.73
CA ILE A 146 6.68 -22.73 1.77
C ILE A 146 5.57 -23.62 1.19
N LEU A 147 5.05 -23.28 0.01
CA LEU A 147 4.05 -24.10 -0.69
C LEU A 147 4.60 -25.49 -1.07
N VAL A 148 5.87 -25.57 -1.49
CA VAL A 148 6.54 -26.84 -1.77
C VAL A 148 6.69 -27.67 -0.49
N LEU A 149 7.01 -27.06 0.65
CA LEU A 149 7.06 -27.77 1.93
C LEU A 149 5.70 -28.35 2.32
N LEU A 150 4.60 -27.61 2.11
CA LEU A 150 3.25 -28.10 2.36
C LEU A 150 2.89 -29.27 1.44
N LEU A 151 3.25 -29.19 0.15
CA LEU A 151 3.06 -30.28 -0.80
C LEU A 151 3.82 -31.54 -0.38
N LEU A 152 5.12 -31.39 -0.12
CA LEU A 152 5.97 -32.51 0.28
C LEU A 152 5.51 -33.11 1.60
N GLY A 153 5.09 -32.27 2.55
CA GLY A 153 4.50 -32.71 3.81
C GLY A 153 3.26 -33.57 3.57
N GLY A 154 2.31 -33.08 2.75
CA GLY A 154 1.11 -33.83 2.38
C GLY A 154 1.43 -35.17 1.73
N VAL A 155 2.31 -35.16 0.72
CA VAL A 155 2.71 -36.37 -0.02
C VAL A 155 3.39 -37.41 0.86
N LEU A 156 4.24 -36.98 1.79
CA LEU A 156 5.05 -37.88 2.63
C LEU A 156 4.33 -38.37 3.88
N THR A 157 3.14 -37.87 4.18
CA THR A 157 2.41 -38.17 5.42
C THR A 157 2.08 -39.67 5.56
N GLU A 158 1.90 -40.39 4.47
CA GLU A 158 1.65 -41.84 4.52
C GLU A 158 2.95 -42.67 4.50
N SER A 159 3.92 -42.30 3.67
CA SER A 159 5.15 -43.08 3.49
C SER A 159 6.13 -42.91 4.65
N VAL A 160 6.25 -41.70 5.18
CA VAL A 160 7.15 -41.35 6.29
C VAL A 160 6.43 -40.37 7.22
N PRO A 161 5.49 -40.86 8.06
CA PRO A 161 4.54 -40.00 8.76
C PRO A 161 5.17 -38.90 9.60
N VAL A 162 6.26 -39.22 10.30
CA VAL A 162 6.99 -38.25 11.14
C VAL A 162 7.58 -37.12 10.31
N LEU A 163 8.19 -37.43 9.16
CA LEU A 163 8.78 -36.43 8.27
C LEU A 163 7.69 -35.60 7.58
N GLY A 164 6.63 -36.25 7.09
CA GLY A 164 5.49 -35.58 6.46
C GLY A 164 4.83 -34.58 7.42
N GLY A 165 4.51 -35.01 8.64
CA GLY A 165 3.94 -34.15 9.67
C GLY A 165 4.85 -32.97 10.04
N LEU A 166 6.16 -33.20 10.15
CA LEU A 166 7.13 -32.14 10.45
C LEU A 166 7.20 -31.10 9.33
N LEU A 167 7.19 -31.53 8.05
CA LEU A 167 7.18 -30.61 6.90
C LEU A 167 5.87 -29.81 6.83
N LEU A 168 4.73 -30.40 7.16
CA LEU A 168 3.45 -29.69 7.25
C LEU A 168 3.49 -28.60 8.33
N VAL A 169 4.00 -28.93 9.52
CA VAL A 169 4.14 -27.95 10.61
C VAL A 169 5.08 -26.81 10.22
N ILE A 170 6.25 -27.13 9.62
CA ILE A 170 7.19 -26.10 9.16
C ILE A 170 6.56 -25.25 8.07
N GLY A 171 5.85 -25.84 7.10
CA GLY A 171 5.16 -25.10 6.05
C GLY A 171 4.09 -24.16 6.64
N PHE A 172 3.29 -24.65 7.59
CA PHE A 172 2.27 -23.86 8.26
C PHE A 172 2.87 -22.68 9.05
N PHE A 173 3.92 -22.95 9.83
CA PHE A 173 4.64 -21.90 10.56
C PHE A 173 5.35 -20.93 9.62
N GLY A 174 5.85 -21.44 8.48
CA GLY A 174 6.40 -20.65 7.40
C GLY A 174 5.40 -19.65 6.83
N ILE A 175 4.13 -20.05 6.63
CA ILE A 175 3.05 -19.11 6.25
C ILE A 175 2.92 -18.01 7.32
N ILE A 176 2.87 -18.35 8.61
CA ILE A 176 2.73 -17.35 9.68
C ILE A 176 3.91 -16.35 9.66
N LEU A 177 5.14 -16.84 9.59
CA LEU A 177 6.34 -15.99 9.54
C LEU A 177 6.36 -15.12 8.28
N PHE A 178 5.96 -15.67 7.15
CA PHE A 178 5.83 -14.94 5.89
C PHE A 178 4.84 -13.79 6.02
N GLN A 179 3.69 -14.02 6.65
CA GLN A 179 2.68 -12.98 6.89
C GLN A 179 3.19 -11.87 7.81
N ILE A 180 3.93 -12.21 8.86
CA ILE A 180 4.56 -11.22 9.75
C ILE A 180 5.59 -10.38 8.97
N GLY A 181 6.40 -11.03 8.13
CA GLY A 181 7.39 -10.35 7.29
C GLY A 181 6.79 -9.50 6.17
N LEU A 182 5.61 -9.86 5.67
CA LEU A 182 4.91 -9.11 4.63
C LEU A 182 4.50 -7.71 5.09
N VAL A 183 4.13 -7.52 6.36
CA VAL A 183 3.65 -6.23 6.87
C VAL A 183 4.64 -5.08 6.59
N PRO A 184 5.90 -5.11 7.07
CA PRO A 184 6.86 -4.04 6.79
C PRO A 184 7.23 -3.95 5.31
N TYR A 185 7.21 -5.07 4.59
CA TYR A 185 7.50 -5.10 3.15
C TYR A 185 6.44 -4.36 2.32
N VAL A 186 5.15 -4.62 2.59
CA VAL A 186 4.02 -3.97 1.92
C VAL A 186 4.08 -2.45 2.14
N VAL A 187 4.32 -2.01 3.38
CA VAL A 187 4.46 -0.58 3.70
C VAL A 187 5.57 0.07 2.88
N LYS A 188 6.77 -0.53 2.87
CA LYS A 188 7.90 -0.01 2.09
C LYS A 188 7.60 0.02 0.60
N LYS A 189 6.97 -1.02 0.07
CA LYS A 189 6.68 -1.15 -1.36
C LYS A 189 5.69 -0.10 -1.84
N ILE A 190 4.57 0.07 -1.13
CA ILE A 190 3.53 1.03 -1.50
C ILE A 190 4.07 2.47 -1.36
N ALA A 191 4.85 2.75 -0.31
CA ALA A 191 5.49 4.05 -0.16
C ALA A 191 6.43 4.41 -1.33
N ALA A 192 7.04 3.42 -1.99
CA ALA A 192 7.87 3.63 -3.19
C ALA A 192 7.06 3.77 -4.49
N GLN A 193 5.79 3.37 -4.48
CA GLN A 193 4.89 3.40 -5.65
C GLN A 193 3.95 4.60 -5.67
N MET A 194 3.89 5.36 -4.57
CA MET A 194 3.15 6.63 -4.44
C MET A 194 4.12 7.79 -4.38
#